data_AF-A0A9E3WAI2-F1
#
_entry.id   AF-A0A9E3WAI2-F1
#
_cell.length_a   1.000
_cell.length_b   1.000
_cell.length_c   1.000
_cell.angle_alpha   90.00
_cell.angle_beta   90.00
_cell.angle_gamma   90.00
#
_symmetry.space_group_name_H-M   'P 1'
#
loop_
_entity.id
_entity.type
_entity.pdbx_description
1 polymer ?
#
loop_
_entity_poly.entity_id
_entity_poly.type
_entity_poly.pdbx_seq_one_letter_code
_entity_poly.pdbx_strand_id
1 'polypeptide(L)'
;MHPRIYGAAVYLLFFSASGSLTPYLNLFYQTVGMTKPQIGVLIASATLTSVIAAPLWSGLADALRLHRYLLPLAMFGTLIPIALLANSTTFVALWLLIVCYAVFSG
;
A
#
# COMPACT_ATOMS: atom_id res chain seq x y z
N MET A 1 20.33 4.73 -24.85
CA MET A 1 18.95 5.03 -24.39
C MET A 1 19.02 5.38 -22.90
N HIS A 2 18.58 6.59 -22.53
CA HIS A 2 18.98 7.22 -21.26
C HIS A 2 18.31 6.60 -20.02
N PRO A 3 19.07 6.15 -19.00
CA PRO A 3 18.55 5.50 -17.79
C PRO A 3 17.60 6.38 -16.94
N ARG A 4 17.52 7.69 -17.21
CA ARG A 4 16.62 8.64 -16.52
C ARG A 4 15.13 8.44 -16.88
N ILE A 5 14.84 7.96 -18.09
CA ILE A 5 13.45 7.82 -18.58
C ILE A 5 12.76 6.62 -17.93
N TYR A 6 13.50 5.53 -17.70
CA TYR A 6 12.99 4.35 -16.99
C TYR A 6 12.62 4.66 -15.55
N GLY A 7 13.46 5.41 -14.83
CA GLY A 7 13.16 5.83 -13.46
C GLY A 7 11.90 6.70 -13.38
N ALA A 8 11.76 7.66 -14.30
CA ALA A 8 10.57 8.50 -14.36
C ALA A 8 9.31 7.68 -14.69
N ALA A 9 9.36 6.75 -15.65
CA ALA A 9 8.23 5.92 -16.02
C ALA A 9 7.79 5.00 -14.87
N VAL A 10 8.73 4.35 -14.17
CA VAL A 10 8.43 3.51 -13.00
C VAL A 10 7.79 4.33 -11.89
N TYR A 11 8.32 5.53 -11.61
CA TYR A 11 7.78 6.42 -10.59
C TYR A 11 6.35 6.88 -10.93
N LEU A 12 6.13 7.26 -12.19
CA LEU A 12 4.83 7.72 -12.70
C LEU A 12 3.79 6.60 -12.66
N LEU A 13 4.15 5.39 -13.09
CA LEU A 13 3.27 4.22 -13.04
C LEU A 13 2.94 3.83 -11.59
N PHE A 14 3.92 3.83 -10.70
CA PHE A 14 3.72 3.50 -9.28
C PHE A 14 2.77 4.48 -8.60
N PHE A 15 3.02 5.80 -8.73
CA PHE A 15 2.14 6.81 -8.14
C PHE A 15 0.76 6.86 -8.80
N SER A 16 0.66 6.62 -10.11
CA SER A 16 -0.64 6.55 -10.79
C SER A 16 -1.46 5.35 -10.33
N ALA A 17 -0.82 4.18 -10.19
CA ALA A 17 -1.47 2.99 -9.63
C ALA A 17 -1.99 3.26 -8.22
N SER A 18 -1.17 3.81 -7.32
CA SER A 18 -1.57 4.16 -5.95
C SER A 18 -2.72 5.18 -5.91
N GLY A 19 -2.66 6.21 -6.76
CA GLY A 19 -3.72 7.22 -6.87
C GLY A 19 -5.06 6.66 -7.35
N SER A 20 -5.03 5.70 -8.28
CA SER A 20 -6.23 5.02 -8.77
C SER A 20 -6.78 3.94 -7.82
N LEU A 21 -5.91 3.30 -7.03
CA LEU A 21 -6.28 2.24 -6.09
C LEU A 21 -7.09 2.78 -4.90
N THR A 22 -6.78 3.98 -4.44
CA THR A 22 -7.39 4.60 -3.26
C THR A 22 -8.92 4.74 -3.38
N PRO A 23 -9.48 5.34 -4.45
CA PRO A 23 -10.94 5.39 -4.64
C PRO A 23 -11.53 4.00 -4.94
N TYR A 24 -10.79 3.11 -5.60
CA TYR A 24 -11.26 1.76 -5.92
C TYR A 24 -11.43 0.90 -4.67
N LEU A 25 -10.53 0.97 -3.69
CA LEU A 25 -10.64 0.22 -2.43
C LEU A 25 -11.91 0.56 -1.67
N ASN A 26 -12.30 1.84 -1.66
CA ASN A 26 -13.51 2.29 -0.98
C ASN A 26 -14.78 1.71 -1.64
N LEU A 27 -14.79 1.62 -2.98
CA LEU A 27 -15.86 0.95 -3.73
C LEU A 27 -15.82 -0.57 -3.54
N PHE A 28 -14.64 -1.19 -3.54
CA PHE A 28 -14.48 -2.62 -3.33
C PHE A 28 -15.05 -3.06 -1.98
N TYR A 29 -14.74 -2.35 -0.89
CA TYR A 29 -15.29 -2.66 0.43
C TYR A 29 -16.82 -2.53 0.48
N GLN A 30 -17.38 -1.56 -0.24
CA GLN A 30 -18.84 -1.45 -0.39
C GLN A 30 -19.43 -2.63 -1.17
N THR A 31 -18.78 -3.09 -2.25
CA THR A 31 -19.24 -4.25 -3.04
C THR A 31 -19.12 -5.58 -2.30
N VAL A 32 -18.17 -5.71 -1.38
CA VAL A 32 -18.00 -6.88 -0.49
C VAL A 32 -19.08 -6.90 0.62
N GLY A 33 -19.91 -5.86 0.72
CA GLY A 33 -20.99 -5.78 1.71
C GLY A 33 -20.53 -5.27 3.07
N MET A 34 -19.37 -4.61 3.14
CA MET A 34 -18.92 -3.99 4.39
C MET A 34 -19.81 -2.82 4.78
N THR A 35 -20.02 -2.69 6.09
CA THR A 35 -20.75 -1.55 6.65
C THR A 35 -19.87 -0.29 6.61
N LYS A 36 -20.48 0.90 6.43
CA LYS A 36 -19.76 2.19 6.41
C LYS A 36 -18.79 2.39 7.61
N PRO A 37 -19.13 1.99 8.85
CA PRO A 37 -18.21 2.08 9.98
C PRO A 37 -16.98 1.17 9.84
N GLN A 38 -17.14 -0.05 9.32
CA GLN A 38 -16.04 -0.99 9.09
C GLN A 38 -15.04 -0.45 8.06
N ILE A 39 -15.54 0.18 7.00
CA ILE A 39 -14.71 0.87 6.00
C ILE A 39 -13.95 2.03 6.65
N GLY A 40 -14.62 2.81 7.52
CA GLY A 40 -13.98 3.87 8.28
C GLY A 40 -12.83 3.37 9.15
N VAL A 41 -13.03 2.26 9.87
CA VAL A 41 -11.98 1.65 10.70
C VAL A 41 -10.80 1.16 9.85
N LEU A 42 -11.06 0.53 8.71
CA LEU A 42 -10.02 0.10 7.77
C LEU A 42 -9.18 1.28 7.28
N ILE A 43 -9.82 2.34 6.79
CA ILE A 43 -9.13 3.54 6.29
C ILE A 43 -8.35 4.23 7.40
N ALA A 44 -8.94 4.40 8.58
CA ALA A 44 -8.30 5.02 9.73
C ALA A 44 -7.07 4.22 10.20
N SER A 45 -7.19 2.89 10.28
CA SER A 45 -6.09 2.01 10.65
C SER A 45 -4.96 2.07 9.64
N ALA A 46 -5.27 2.00 8.33
CA ALA A 46 -4.26 2.14 7.28
C ALA A 46 -3.53 3.49 7.39
N THR A 47 -4.26 4.58 7.60
CA THR A 47 -3.69 5.93 7.70
C THR A 47 -2.77 6.05 8.92
N LEU A 48 -3.20 5.57 10.09
CA LEU A 48 -2.37 5.57 11.31
C LEU A 48 -1.10 4.73 11.12
N THR A 49 -1.24 3.55 10.51
CA THR A 49 -0.09 2.68 10.21
C THR A 49 0.88 3.36 9.25
N SER A 50 0.42 3.99 8.17
CA SER A 50 1.29 4.71 7.24
C SER A 50 2.02 5.88 7.90
N VAL A 51 1.34 6.65 8.77
CA VAL A 51 1.96 7.76 9.51
C VAL A 51 3.08 7.28 10.43
N ILE A 52 2.93 6.10 11.04
CA ILE A 52 3.96 5.50 11.90
C ILE A 52 5.07 4.83 11.06
N ALA A 53 4.70 4.19 9.95
CA ALA A 53 5.62 3.49 9.07
C ALA A 53 6.56 4.44 8.33
N ALA A 54 6.08 5.62 7.91
CA ALA A 54 6.87 6.61 7.20
C ALA A 54 8.20 7.00 7.90
N PRO A 55 8.20 7.45 9.18
CA PRO A 55 9.45 7.76 9.88
C PRO A 55 10.28 6.51 10.20
N LEU A 56 9.65 5.36 10.46
CA LEU A 56 10.35 4.10 10.71
C LEU A 56 11.16 3.66 9.47
N TRP A 57 10.53 3.66 8.29
CA TRP A 57 11.18 3.31 7.04
C TRP A 57 12.19 4.38 6.61
N SER A 58 11.90 5.66 6.81
CA SER A 58 12.86 6.74 6.53
C SER A 58 14.13 6.58 7.37
N GLY A 59 13.99 6.31 8.67
CA GLY A 59 15.12 6.05 9.56
C GLY A 59 15.88 4.77 9.20
N LEU A 60 15.18 3.69 8.87
CA LEU A 60 15.81 2.43 8.42
C LEU A 60 16.54 2.60 7.08
N ALA A 61 15.95 3.35 6.15
CA ALA A 61 16.51 3.63 4.83
C ALA A 61 17.81 4.41 4.93
N ASP A 62 17.85 5.44 5.78
CA ASP A 62 19.03 6.25 6.03
C ASP A 62 20.12 5.47 6.76
N ALA A 63 19.75 4.65 7.74
CA ALA A 63 20.70 3.80 8.47
C ALA A 63 21.33 2.71 7.59
N LEU A 64 20.55 2.13 6.66
CA LEU A 64 20.99 1.00 5.84
C LEU A 64 21.46 1.41 4.43
N ARG A 65 21.35 2.69 4.03
CA ARG A 65 21.62 3.19 2.67
C ARG A 65 20.88 2.40 1.58
N LEU A 66 19.71 1.85 1.91
CA LEU A 66 18.94 0.92 1.08
C LEU A 66 17.93 1.62 0.15
N HIS A 67 18.10 2.92 -0.13
CA HIS A 67 17.19 3.71 -0.96
C HIS A 67 16.90 3.07 -2.34
N ARG A 68 17.85 2.29 -2.87
CA ARG A 68 17.72 1.59 -4.17
C ARG A 68 16.93 0.27 -4.09
N TYR A 69 16.82 -0.36 -2.92
CA TYR A 69 16.15 -1.64 -2.71
C TYR A 69 14.77 -1.52 -2.07
N LEU A 70 14.45 -0.36 -1.50
CA LEU A 70 13.15 -0.06 -0.90
C LEU A 70 11.99 -0.10 -1.91
N LEU A 71 12.20 0.47 -3.10
CA LEU A 71 11.18 0.47 -4.17
C LEU A 71 10.76 -0.95 -4.59
N PRO A 72 11.68 -1.86 -4.99
CA PRO A 72 11.26 -3.22 -5.35
C PRO A 72 10.69 -3.99 -4.16
N LEU A 73 11.21 -3.80 -2.94
CA LEU A 73 10.68 -4.47 -1.75
C LEU A 73 9.25 -4.02 -1.42
N ALA A 74 8.95 -2.72 -1.51
CA ALA A 74 7.61 -2.19 -1.35
C ALA A 74 6.67 -2.65 -2.47
N MET A 75 7.15 -2.73 -3.72
CA MET A 75 6.37 -3.26 -4.83
C MET A 75 6.00 -4.74 -4.63
N PHE A 76 6.94 -5.59 -4.22
CA PHE A 76 6.63 -6.99 -3.90
C PHE A 76 5.76 -7.13 -2.65
N GLY A 77 6.01 -6.30 -1.63
CA GLY A 77 5.25 -6.27 -0.39
C GLY A 77 3.80 -5.80 -0.57
N THR A 78 3.50 -5.01 -1.60
CA THR A 78 2.14 -4.54 -1.92
C THR A 78 1.40 -5.47 -2.90
N LEU A 79 2.12 -6.21 -3.74
CA LEU A 79 1.53 -7.18 -4.68
C LEU A 79 0.87 -8.37 -3.98
N ILE A 80 1.49 -8.90 -2.92
CA ILE A 80 1.00 -10.08 -2.19
C ILE A 80 -0.36 -9.81 -1.49
N PRO A 81 -0.53 -8.69 -0.75
CA PRO A 81 -1.81 -8.35 -0.15
C PRO A 81 -2.93 -8.17 -1.17
N ILE A 82 -2.65 -7.51 -2.31
CA ILE A 82 -3.63 -7.28 -3.37
C ILE A 82 -4.11 -8.60 -3.98
N ALA A 83 -3.21 -9.54 -4.23
CA ALA A 83 -3.55 -10.85 -4.77
C ALA A 83 -4.41 -11.69 -3.78
N LEU A 84 -4.14 -11.58 -2.48
CA LEU A 84 -4.90 -12.26 -1.43
C LEU A 84 -6.25 -11.59 -1.15
N LEU A 85 -6.35 -10.28 -1.37
CA LEU A 85 -7.57 -9.47 -1.26
C LEU A 85 -8.67 -9.97 -2.20
N ALA A 86 -8.30 -10.38 -3.42
CA ALA A 86 -9.23 -10.93 -4.41
C ALA A 86 -9.88 -12.26 -3.99
N ASN A 87 -9.25 -12.99 -3.05
CA ASN A 87 -9.73 -14.30 -2.60
C ASN A 87 -10.44 -14.27 -1.24
N SER A 88 -10.39 -13.15 -0.52
CA SER A 88 -10.84 -13.07 0.88
C SER A 88 -11.99 -12.07 1.06
N THR A 89 -13.15 -12.56 1.49
CA THR A 89 -14.35 -11.74 1.78
C THR A 89 -14.54 -11.42 3.27
N THR A 90 -13.59 -11.83 4.13
CA THR A 90 -13.69 -11.70 5.59
C THR A 90 -13.06 -10.39 6.09
N PHE A 91 -13.77 -9.67 6.98
CA PHE A 91 -13.32 -8.38 7.53
C PHE A 91 -11.93 -8.43 8.17
N VAL A 92 -11.63 -9.46 8.98
CA VAL A 92 -10.34 -9.59 9.67
C VAL A 92 -9.19 -9.79 8.70
N ALA A 93 -9.40 -10.60 7.64
CA ALA A 93 -8.41 -10.81 6.60
C ALA A 93 -8.11 -9.49 5.87
N LEU A 94 -9.16 -8.74 5.51
CA LEU A 94 -9.02 -7.44 4.85
C LEU A 94 -8.31 -6.41 5.74
N TRP A 95 -8.58 -6.43 7.05
CA TRP A 95 -7.92 -5.56 8.02
C TRP A 95 -6.42 -5.85 8.16
N LEU A 96 -6.04 -7.13 8.30
CA LEU A 96 -4.62 -7.52 8.35
C LEU A 96 -3.89 -7.17 7.05
N LEU A 97 -4.52 -7.43 5.90
CA LEU A 97 -3.93 -7.11 4.60
C LEU A 97 -3.74 -5.61 4.40
N ILE A 98 -4.68 -4.77 4.85
CA ILE A 98 -4.57 -3.31 4.75
C ILE A 98 -3.46 -2.77 5.64
N VAL A 99 -3.30 -3.32 6.85
CA VAL A 99 -2.23 -2.94 7.77
C VAL A 99 -0.87 -3.35 7.20
N CYS A 100 -0.75 -4.57 6.68
CA CYS A 100 0.46 -5.01 5.97
C CYS A 100 0.78 -4.09 4.79
N TYR A 101 -0.20 -3.79 3.94
CA TYR A 101 -0.04 -2.86 2.82
C TYR A 101 0.43 -1.48 3.30
N ALA A 102 -0.22 -0.93 4.33
CA ALA A 102 0.08 0.39 4.87
C ALA A 102 1.51 0.50 5.42
N VAL A 103 2.03 -0.57 6.04
CA VAL A 103 3.43 -0.64 6.47
C VAL A 103 4.37 -0.50 5.29
N PHE A 104 4.07 -1.06 4.12
CA PHE A 104 4.95 -0.98 2.95
C PHE A 104 4.73 0.27 2.09
N SER A 105 3.58 0.94 2.22
CA SER A 105 3.25 2.15 1.46
C SER A 105 3.65 3.47 2.14
N GLY A 106 3.98 3.42 3.44
CA GLY A 106 4.34 4.58 4.26
C GLY A 106 5.74 5.10 3.99
#